data_AF-A0A978TCV1-F1
#
_entry.id   AF-A0A978TCV1-F1
#
_cell.length_a   1.000
_cell.length_b   1.000
_cell.length_c   1.000
_cell.angle_alpha   90.00
_cell.angle_beta   90.00
_cell.angle_gamma   90.00
#
_symmetry.space_group_name_H-M   'P 1'
#
loop_
_entity.id
_entity.type
_entity.pdbx_description
1 polymer ?
#
loop_
_entity_poly.entity_id
_entity_poly.type
_entity_poly.pdbx_seq_one_letter_code
_entity_poly.pdbx_strand_id
1 'polypeptide(L)' 'AYGQSTEAGVELLNLSTQDLADLSDITADEASKIMTKLSEKGWISQAVSRSALVLKNPKQLAHLAGRL' A
#
# COMPACT_ATOMS: atom_id res chain seq x y z
N ALA A 1 10.67 10.22 -3.71
CA ALA A 1 10.22 9.40 -2.57
C ALA A 1 8.70 9.42 -2.56
N TYR A 2 8.05 8.29 -2.81
CA TYR A 2 6.58 8.22 -2.94
C TYR A 2 5.84 8.24 -1.58
N GLY A 3 6.56 8.05 -0.47
CA GLY A 3 5.98 7.98 0.87
C GLY A 3 6.57 8.98 1.86
N GLN A 4 5.72 9.62 2.65
CA GLN A 4 6.08 10.37 3.86
C GLN A 4 5.78 9.54 5.10
N SER A 5 6.75 9.45 6.01
CA SER A 5 6.53 8.86 7.33
C SER A 5 5.76 9.86 8.20
N THR A 6 4.56 9.50 8.61
CA THR A 6 3.70 10.27 9.50
C THR A 6 3.44 9.49 10.80
N GLU A 7 2.87 10.14 11.81
CA GLU A 7 2.54 9.49 13.09
C GLU A 7 1.54 8.32 12.93
N ALA A 8 0.76 8.31 11.84
CA ALA A 8 -0.19 7.26 11.53
C ALA A 8 0.40 6.07 10.75
N GLY A 9 1.64 6.18 10.27
CA GLY A 9 2.28 5.19 9.41
C GLY A 9 3.06 5.81 8.26
N VAL A 10 3.23 5.09 7.15
CA VAL A 10 3.84 5.66 5.93
C VAL A 10 2.74 6.03 4.95
N GLU A 11 2.54 7.33 4.73
CA GLU A 11 1.59 7.86 3.73
C GLU A 11 2.24 7.90 2.35
N LEU A 12 1.76 7.04 1.45
CA LEU A 12 2.13 7.04 0.04
C LEU A 12 1.15 7.95 -0.72
N LEU A 13 1.65 9.03 -1.29
CA LEU A 13 0.84 10.01 -2.03
C LEU A 13 0.86 9.67 -3.52
N ASN A 14 -0.29 9.81 -4.19
CA ASN A 14 -0.45 9.56 -5.63
C ASN A 14 -0.14 8.12 -6.07
N LEU A 15 -0.34 7.13 -5.20
CA LEU A 15 -0.09 5.74 -5.55
C LEU A 15 -1.40 5.09 -6.01
N SER A 16 -1.52 4.90 -7.32
CA SER A 16 -2.67 4.22 -7.91
C SER A 16 -2.48 2.70 -7.84
N THR A 17 -3.57 1.95 -7.86
CA THR A 17 -3.54 0.49 -7.99
C THR A 17 -2.74 0.04 -9.22
N GLN A 18 -2.74 0.88 -10.27
CA GLN A 18 -2.00 0.65 -11.51
C GLN A 18 -0.50 0.87 -11.37
N ASP A 19 -0.03 1.86 -10.61
CA ASP A 19 1.40 1.98 -10.26
C ASP A 19 1.89 0.74 -9.53
N LEU A 20 1.07 0.22 -8.61
CA LEU A 20 1.39 -0.97 -7.84
C LEU A 20 1.49 -2.21 -8.73
N ALA A 21 0.56 -2.33 -9.69
CA ALA A 21 0.52 -3.38 -10.70
C ALA A 21 1.77 -3.35 -11.59
N ASP A 22 2.09 -2.18 -12.14
CA ASP A 22 3.25 -1.96 -13.02
C ASP A 22 4.58 -2.26 -12.32
N LEU A 23 4.75 -1.78 -11.08
CA LEU A 23 5.97 -2.00 -10.28
C LEU A 23 6.16 -3.44 -9.83
N SER A 24 5.06 -4.20 -9.69
CA SER A 24 5.08 -5.55 -9.12
C SER A 24 4.94 -6.64 -10.19
N ASP A 25 4.89 -6.27 -11.47
CA ASP A 25 4.66 -7.17 -12.61
C ASP A 25 3.38 -8.03 -12.42
N ILE A 26 2.34 -7.43 -11.83
CA ILE A 26 1.02 -8.05 -11.62
C ILE A 26 -0.05 -7.25 -12.34
N THR A 27 -1.24 -7.82 -12.51
CA THR A 27 -2.37 -7.10 -13.09
C THR A 27 -3.02 -6.16 -12.07
N ALA A 28 -3.69 -5.10 -12.56
CA ALA A 28 -4.43 -4.17 -11.71
C ALA A 28 -5.53 -4.88 -10.88
N ASP A 29 -6.11 -5.96 -11.40
CA ASP A 29 -7.09 -6.79 -10.68
C ASP A 29 -6.46 -7.51 -9.48
N GLU A 30 -5.30 -8.15 -9.69
CA GLU A 30 -4.55 -8.80 -8.62
C GLU A 30 -4.04 -7.79 -7.59
N ALA A 31 -3.52 -6.64 -8.04
CA ALA A 31 -3.15 -5.53 -7.17
C ALA A 31 -4.34 -5.04 -6.32
N SER A 32 -5.53 -4.91 -6.92
CA SER A 32 -6.76 -4.50 -6.21
C SER A 32 -7.18 -5.54 -5.15
N LYS A 33 -7.12 -6.84 -5.48
CA LYS A 33 -7.39 -7.92 -4.52
C LYS A 33 -6.39 -7.90 -3.36
N ILE A 34 -5.12 -7.67 -3.64
CA ILE A 34 -4.07 -7.57 -2.63
C ILE A 34 -4.32 -6.35 -1.74
N MET A 35 -4.58 -5.17 -2.32
CA MET A 35 -4.92 -3.96 -1.57
C MET A 35 -6.16 -4.17 -0.69
N THR A 36 -7.18 -4.86 -1.19
CA THR A 36 -8.37 -5.21 -0.40
C THR A 36 -7.99 -6.08 0.79
N LYS A 37 -7.28 -7.19 0.58
CA LYS A 37 -6.84 -8.09 1.66
C LYS A 37 -5.95 -7.39 2.69
N LEU A 38 -5.05 -6.51 2.24
CA LEU A 38 -4.18 -5.72 3.12
C LEU A 38 -4.99 -4.71 3.94
N SER A 39 -6.02 -4.11 3.35
CA SER A 39 -6.96 -3.22 4.04
C SER A 39 -7.80 -3.98 5.06
N GLU A 40 -8.30 -5.17 4.72
CA GLU A 40 -9.06 -6.04 5.63
C GLU A 40 -8.21 -6.50 6.82
N LYS A 41 -6.92 -6.76 6.60
CA LYS A 41 -5.96 -7.05 7.68
C LYS A 41 -5.59 -5.83 8.52
N GLY A 42 -6.03 -4.63 8.14
CA GLY A 42 -5.68 -3.37 8.79
C GLY A 42 -4.21 -2.95 8.59
N TRP A 43 -3.52 -3.52 7.60
CA TRP A 43 -2.11 -3.20 7.32
C TRP A 43 -1.98 -1.89 6.54
N ILE A 44 -2.99 -1.58 5.72
CA ILE A 44 -3.09 -0.33 4.97
C ILE A 44 -4.44 0.34 5.22
N SER A 45 -4.50 1.65 4.98
CA SER A 45 -5.74 2.41 4.96
C SER A 45 -5.73 3.34 3.75
N GLN A 46 -6.80 3.30 2.96
CA GLN A 46 -6.95 4.20 1.83
C GLN A 46 -7.57 5.52 2.32
N ALA A 47 -6.81 6.60 2.24
CA ALA A 47 -7.30 7.94 2.50
C ALA A 47 -7.93 8.49 1.22
N VAL A 48 -9.22 8.19 1.02
CA VAL A 48 -10.00 8.64 -0.15
C VAL A 48 -9.94 10.15 -0.33
N SER A 49 -9.91 10.92 0.76
CA SER A 49 -9.83 12.39 0.73
C SER A 49 -8.50 12.95 0.21
N ARG A 50 -7.44 12.14 0.16
CA ARG A 50 -6.09 12.60 -0.21
C ARG A 50 -5.47 11.81 -1.37
N SER A 51 -6.21 10.87 -1.97
CA SER A 51 -5.65 9.87 -2.91
C SER A 51 -4.33 9.30 -2.39
N ALA A 52 -4.34 8.91 -1.10
CA ALA A 52 -3.16 8.49 -0.38
C ALA A 52 -3.36 7.11 0.24
N LEU A 53 -2.31 6.28 0.21
CA LEU A 53 -2.28 4.98 0.85
C LEU A 53 -1.48 5.08 2.15
N VAL A 54 -2.13 4.89 3.29
CA VAL A 54 -1.47 4.90 4.60
C VAL A 54 -1.06 3.48 4.95
N LEU A 55 0.24 3.19 5.00
CA LEU A 55 0.77 1.93 5.53
C LEU A 55 0.76 2.01 7.06
N LYS A 56 -0.25 1.41 7.69
CA LYS A 56 -0.39 1.31 9.15
C LYS A 56 0.65 0.37 9.76
N ASN A 57 1.02 -0.69 9.03
CA ASN A 57 1.89 -1.74 9.57
C ASN A 57 3.05 -2.10 8.61
N PRO A 58 4.03 -1.19 8.42
CA PRO A 58 5.12 -1.38 7.46
C PRO A 58 6.00 -2.60 7.77
N LYS A 59 6.10 -3.02 9.04
CA LYS A 59 6.86 -4.22 9.42
C LYS A 59 6.31 -5.50 8.80
N GLN A 60 4.99 -5.69 8.80
CA GLN A 60 4.39 -6.89 8.22
C GLN A 60 4.35 -6.84 6.70
N LEU A 61 4.20 -5.65 6.12
CA LEU A 61 4.36 -5.44 4.68
C LEU A 61 5.79 -5.78 4.22
N ALA A 62 6.82 -5.38 4.97
CA ALA A 62 8.21 -5.73 4.66
C ALA A 62 8.47 -7.25 4.74
N HIS A 63 7.83 -7.92 5.71
CA HIS A 63 7.89 -9.37 5.83
C HIS A 63 7.20 -10.08 4.65
N LEU A 64 6.02 -9.60 4.23
CA LEU A 64 5.31 -10.10 3.06
C LEU A 64 6.12 -9.90 1.76
N ALA A 65 6.80 -8.76 1.64
CA ALA A 65 7.66 -8.45 0.50
C ALA A 65 8.95 -9.29 0.47
N GLY A 66 9.15 -10.21 1.43
CA GLY A 66 10.33 -11.06 1.51
C GLY A 66 11.63 -10.28 1.74
N ARG A 67 11.53 -9.06 2.28
CA ARG A 67 12.67 -8.14 2.45
C ARG A 67 13.38 -8.28 3.81
N LEU A 68 13.09 -9.35 4.56
CA LEU A 68 13.73 -9.72 5.83
C LEU A 68 13.70 -11.24 6.01
#